data_AF-A0A3D3J358-F1
#
_entry.id   AF-A0A3D3J358-F1
#
_cell.length_a   1.000
_cell.length_b   1.000
_cell.length_c   1.000
_cell.angle_alpha   90.00
_cell.angle_beta   90.00
_cell.angle_gamma   90.00
#
_symmetry.space_group_name_H-M   'P 1'
#
loop_
_entity.id
_entity.type
_entity.pdbx_description
1 polymer ?
#
loop_
_entity_poly.entity_id
_entity_poly.type
_entity_poly.pdbx_seq_one_letter_code
_entity_poly.pdbx_strand_id
1 'polypeptide(L)' 'MEYTNMLAEYNDILKPEDVQKILRTGRNTVYNYLKDGTIKSIMIGGRYKIPKLYLLEFMYPDMNFVKEAI' A
#
# COMPACT_ATOMS: atom_id res chain seq x y z
N MET A 1 14.99 -11.97 6.02
CA MET A 1 13.69 -11.93 6.72
C MET A 1 12.61 -11.79 5.66
N GLU A 2 11.66 -12.72 5.57
CA GLU A 2 10.52 -12.59 4.68
C GLU A 2 9.57 -11.49 5.19
N TYR A 3 9.77 -10.26 4.72
CA TYR A 3 8.86 -9.14 5.00
C TYR A 3 7.44 -9.37 4.43
N THR A 4 7.32 -10.30 3.48
CA THR A 4 6.07 -10.79 2.91
C THR A 4 5.08 -11.34 3.94
N ASN A 5 5.57 -11.88 5.07
CA ASN A 5 4.70 -12.46 6.09
C ASN A 5 3.88 -11.42 6.88
N MET A 6 4.33 -10.16 6.98
CA MET A 6 3.60 -9.13 7.73
C MET A 6 2.25 -8.78 7.09
N LEU A 7 2.13 -8.92 5.76
CA LEU A 7 0.93 -8.60 5.00
C LEU A 7 0.25 -9.84 4.40
N ALA A 8 0.59 -11.04 4.88
CA ALA A 8 0.08 -12.29 4.33
C ALA A 8 -1.44 -12.43 4.46
N GLU A 9 -2.05 -11.84 5.49
CA GLU A 9 -3.50 -11.85 5.71
C GLU A 9 -4.29 -10.91 4.76
N TYR A 10 -3.59 -10.05 4.01
CA TYR A 10 -4.20 -9.11 3.06
C TYR A 10 -4.04 -9.60 1.63
N ASN A 11 -4.95 -9.16 0.74
CA ASN A 11 -4.81 -9.38 -0.70
C ASN A 11 -3.66 -8.56 -1.28
N ASP A 12 -3.07 -9.00 -2.39
CA ASP A 12 -1.96 -8.27 -3.03
C ASP A 12 -2.32 -6.87 -3.50
N ILE A 13 -3.61 -6.64 -3.75
CA ILE A 13 -4.18 -5.33 -4.00
C ILE A 13 -4.98 -4.90 -2.77
N LEU A 14 -4.44 -3.93 -2.04
CA LEU A 14 -5.03 -3.35 -0.85
C LEU A 14 -6.07 -2.28 -1.22
N LYS A 15 -7.07 -2.13 -0.35
CA LYS A 15 -8.02 -1.00 -0.36
C LYS A 15 -7.59 0.04 0.68
N PRO A 16 -8.11 1.28 0.62
CA PRO A 16 -7.83 2.29 1.65
C PRO A 16 -8.14 1.82 3.08
N GLU A 17 -9.14 0.96 3.27
CA GLU A 17 -9.49 0.39 4.57
C GLU A 17 -8.42 -0.57 5.09
N ASP A 18 -7.74 -1.30 4.20
CA ASP A 18 -6.64 -2.19 4.57
C ASP A 18 -5.43 -1.36 5.01
N VAL A 19 -5.11 -0.31 4.25
CA VAL A 19 -4.02 0.64 4.59
C VAL A 19 -4.26 1.31 5.94
N GLN A 20 -5.51 1.69 6.25
CA GLN A 20 -5.88 2.24 7.57
C GLN A 20 -5.58 1.25 8.70
N LYS A 21 -5.90 -0.04 8.52
CA LYS A 21 -5.62 -1.08 9.53
C LYS A 21 -4.13 -1.32 9.68
N ILE A 22 -3.40 -1.43 8.57
CA ILE A 22 -1.97 -1.71 8.54
C ILE A 22 -1.18 -0.57 9.20
N LEU A 23 -1.46 0.68 8.81
CA LEU A 23 -0.76 1.87 9.32
C LEU A 23 -1.37 2.42 10.62
N ARG A 24 -2.47 1.84 11.11
CA ARG A 24 -3.27 2.36 12.24
C ARG A 24 -3.56 3.85 12.14
N THR A 25 -3.89 4.30 10.94
CA THR A 25 -4.11 5.72 10.64
C THR A 25 -5.56 5.94 10.22
N GLY A 26 -6.11 7.10 10.56
CA GLY A 26 -7.48 7.46 10.21
C GLY A 26 -7.70 7.61 8.70
N ARG A 27 -8.97 7.49 8.28
CA ARG A 27 -9.44 7.60 6.90
C ARG A 27 -8.89 8.85 6.19
N ASN A 28 -9.05 10.03 6.80
CA ASN A 28 -8.68 11.29 6.15
C ASN A 28 -7.20 11.33 5.77
N THR A 29 -6.34 10.87 6.67
CA THR A 29 -4.89 10.83 6.42
C THR A 29 -4.55 9.86 5.30
N VAL A 30 -5.13 8.66 5.29
CA VAL A 30 -4.90 7.69 4.20
C VAL A 30 -5.37 8.26 2.86
N TYR A 31 -6.57 8.85 2.79
CA TYR A 31 -7.04 9.46 1.54
C TYR A 31 -6.20 10.67 1.11
N ASN A 32 -5.64 11.44 2.05
CA ASN A 32 -4.70 12.50 1.73
C ASN A 32 -3.44 11.91 1.09
N TYR A 33 -2.82 10.90 1.71
CA TYR A 33 -1.65 10.21 1.15
C TYR A 33 -1.87 9.64 -0.25
N LEU A 34 -3.07 9.14 -0.53
CA LEU A 34 -3.41 8.62 -1.84
C LEU A 34 -3.65 9.74 -2.86
N LYS A 35 -4.24 10.86 -2.43
CA LYS A 35 -4.57 12.00 -3.29
C LYS A 35 -3.34 12.84 -3.64
N ASP A 36 -2.43 13.03 -2.69
CA ASP A 36 -1.18 13.78 -2.90
C ASP A 36 -0.04 12.92 -3.46
N GLY A 37 -0.22 11.60 -3.52
CA GLY A 37 0.73 10.65 -4.09
C GLY A 37 1.82 10.19 -3.12
N THR A 38 1.75 10.58 -1.83
CA THR A 38 2.64 10.09 -0.78
C THR A 38 2.67 8.56 -0.73
N ILE A 39 1.51 7.91 -0.87
CA ILE A 39 1.41 6.48 -1.11
C ILE A 39 0.96 6.28 -2.55
N LYS A 40 1.82 5.66 -3.37
CA LYS A 40 1.49 5.34 -4.76
C LYS A 40 0.25 4.45 -4.81
N SER A 41 -0.61 4.69 -5.79
CA SER A 41 -1.84 3.93 -5.98
C SER A 41 -2.32 4.00 -7.42
N ILE A 42 -3.27 3.14 -7.76
CA ILE A 42 -3.93 3.07 -9.06
C ILE A 42 -5.42 3.35 -8.85
N MET A 43 -6.01 4.20 -9.68
CA MET A 43 -7.45 4.46 -9.64
C MET A 43 -8.19 3.65 -10.70
N ILE A 44 -9.07 2.75 -10.27
CA ILE A 44 -9.86 1.90 -11.18
C ILE A 44 -11.34 2.01 -10.77
N GLY A 45 -12.18 2.47 -11.69
CA GLY A 45 -13.62 2.66 -11.43
C GLY A 45 -13.90 3.60 -10.25
N GLY A 46 -13.13 4.67 -10.12
CA GLY A 46 -13.28 5.66 -9.03
C GLY A 46 -12.85 5.16 -7.64
N ARG A 47 -12.17 4.00 -7.56
CA ARG A 47 -11.67 3.43 -6.30
C ARG A 47 -10.15 3.32 -6.34
N TYR A 48 -9.50 3.68 -5.24
CA TYR A 48 -8.08 3.45 -5.06
C TYR A 48 -7.77 1.96 -4.89
N LYS A 49 -6.71 1.53 -5.56
CA LYS A 49 -6.09 0.21 -5.49
C LYS A 49 -4.63 0.41 -5.15
N ILE A 50 -4.17 -0.17 -4.05
CA ILE A 50 -2.81 -0.01 -3.56
C ILE A 50 -2.14 -1.38 -3.61
N PRO A 51 -1.35 -1.69 -4.66
CA PRO A 51 -0.49 -2.87 -4.63
C PRO A 51 0.34 -2.89 -3.33
N LYS A 52 0.45 -4.06 -2.67
CA LYS A 52 1.25 -4.21 -1.44
C LYS A 52 2.65 -3.61 -1.58
N LEU A 53 3.27 -3.81 -2.74
CA LEU A 53 4.56 -3.24 -3.10
C LEU A 53 4.64 -1.72 -2.86
N TYR A 54 3.60 -0.97 -3.24
CA TYR A 54 3.60 0.48 -3.09
C TYR A 54 3.48 0.92 -1.62
N LEU A 55 2.79 0.14 -0.80
CA LEU A 55 2.75 0.38 0.63
C LEU A 55 4.11 0.04 1.27
N LEU A 56 4.77 -1.03 0.84
CA LEU A 56 6.10 -1.41 1.31
C LEU A 56 7.17 -0.37 0.92
N GLU A 57 7.14 0.14 -0.31
CA GLU A 57 7.99 1.25 -0.77
C GLU A 57 7.81 2.50 0.12
N PHE A 58 6.58 2.80 0.54
CA PHE A 58 6.31 3.90 1.46
C PHE A 58 6.86 3.65 2.87
N MET A 59 6.69 2.44 3.41
CA MET A 59 7.11 2.10 4.78
C MET A 59 8.63 1.94 4.91
N TYR A 60 9.30 1.53 3.85
CA TYR A 60 10.73 1.22 3.83
C TYR A 60 11.40 1.84 2.61
N PRO A 61 11.52 3.17 2.55
CA PRO A 61 12.03 3.89 1.37
C PRO A 61 13.50 3.58 1.04
N ASP A 62 14.29 3.16 2.03
CA ASP A 62 15.69 2.79 1.85
C ASP A 62 15.87 1.36 1.30
N MET A 63 14.78 0.61 1.12
CA MET A 63 14.79 -0.76 0.63
C MET A 63 14.36 -0.83 -0.84
N ASN A 64 15.11 -1.60 -1.64
CA ASN A 64 14.73 -1.90 -3.02
C ASN A 64 13.91 -3.18 -3.08
N PHE A 65 12.65 -3.07 -3.46
CA PHE A 65 11.77 -4.21 -3.70
C PHE A 65 11.80 -4.57 -5.18
N VAL A 66 12.12 -5.83 -5.50
CA VAL A 66 12.19 -6.31 -6.88
C VAL A 66 10.77 -6.55 -7.40
N LYS A 67 10.42 -5.94 -8.53
CA LYS A 67 9.23 -6.31 -9.30
C LYS A 67 9.58 -7.57 -10.09
N GLU A 68 9.32 -8.75 -9.54
CA GLU A 68 9.35 -9.95 -10.37
C GLU A 68 8.24 -9.84 -11.40
N ALA A 69 8.62 -9.67 -12.66
CA ALA A 69 7.72 -9.83 -13.78
C ALA A 69 7.48 -11.34 -13.94
N ILE A 70 6.22 -11.76 -13.75
CA ILE A 70 5.74 -13.10 -14.12
C ILE A 70 5.71 -13.21 -15.64
#